data_AF-R0FZ93-F1
#
_entry.id   AF-R0FZ93-F1
#
_cell.length_a   1.000
_cell.length_b   1.000
_cell.length_c   1.000
_cell.angle_alpha   90.00
_cell.angle_beta   90.00
_cell.angle_gamma   90.00
#
_symmetry.space_group_name_H-M   'P 1'
#
loop_
_entity.id
_entity.type
_entity.pdbx_description
1 polymer ?
#
loop_
_entity_poly.entity_id
_entity_poly.type
_entity_poly.pdbx_seq_one_letter_code
_entity_poly.pdbx_strand_id
1 'polypeptide(L)'
;DTQQNKKKNKNKRRSMKRCRFVAVAVMSLLITLTYTEAVGECGRMPIGQAAASLSPCLPATKNPRGKVPPVCCAKVGALIRTNPRCLCAVMLSPLAKRAGINPGIAIGVPKRCNIRNRQAGKRCGRYTVP
;
A
#
# COMPACT_ATOMS: atom_id res chain seq x y z
N ASP A 1 -57.28 -19.03 1.27
CA ASP A 1 -55.92 -19.17 0.68
C ASP A 1 -55.04 -17.90 0.69
N THR A 2 -55.60 -16.68 0.79
CA THR A 2 -54.83 -15.42 0.66
C THR A 2 -53.94 -15.04 1.87
N GLN A 3 -54.24 -15.54 3.07
CA GLN A 3 -53.53 -15.16 4.31
C GLN A 3 -52.20 -15.93 4.53
N GLN A 4 -52.08 -17.18 4.05
CA GLN A 4 -50.83 -17.95 4.15
C GLN A 4 -49.76 -17.43 3.17
N ASN A 5 -50.16 -16.96 1.99
CA ASN A 5 -49.24 -16.46 0.96
C ASN A 5 -48.58 -15.12 1.36
N LYS A 6 -49.30 -14.22 2.06
CA LYS A 6 -48.74 -12.96 2.61
C LYS A 6 -47.72 -13.19 3.73
N LYS A 7 -47.91 -14.18 4.62
CA LYS A 7 -46.94 -14.54 5.67
C LYS A 7 -45.66 -15.15 5.07
N LYS A 8 -45.77 -16.05 4.08
CA LYS A 8 -44.62 -16.60 3.33
C LYS A 8 -43.81 -15.51 2.62
N ASN A 9 -44.47 -14.55 1.97
CA ASN A 9 -43.80 -13.44 1.28
C ASN A 9 -43.15 -12.42 2.23
N LYS A 10 -43.77 -12.12 3.38
CA LYS A 10 -43.14 -11.30 4.44
C LYS A 10 -41.93 -12.00 5.06
N ASN A 11 -41.98 -13.33 5.27
CA ASN A 11 -40.86 -14.10 5.80
C ASN A 11 -39.71 -14.23 4.78
N LYS A 12 -40.01 -14.38 3.49
CA LYS A 12 -39.04 -14.39 2.39
C LYS A 12 -38.33 -13.04 2.20
N ARG A 13 -39.06 -11.91 2.30
CA ARG A 13 -38.46 -10.55 2.30
C ARG A 13 -37.66 -10.25 3.57
N ARG A 14 -38.08 -10.74 4.74
CA ARG A 14 -37.30 -10.65 5.99
C ARG A 14 -36.03 -11.49 5.93
N SER A 15 -36.10 -12.71 5.38
CA SER A 15 -34.96 -13.58 5.15
C SER A 15 -33.97 -12.96 4.15
N MET A 16 -34.44 -12.36 3.07
CA MET A 16 -33.59 -11.70 2.07
C MET A 16 -32.93 -10.41 2.59
N LYS A 17 -33.61 -9.65 3.46
CA LYS A 17 -33.01 -8.52 4.19
C LYS A 17 -32.00 -8.99 5.22
N ARG A 18 -32.27 -10.08 5.94
CA ARG A 18 -31.32 -10.72 6.86
C ARG A 18 -30.10 -11.24 6.10
N CYS A 19 -30.26 -11.86 4.93
CA CYS A 19 -29.13 -12.25 4.08
C CYS A 19 -28.35 -11.05 3.53
N ARG A 20 -29.01 -9.94 3.17
CA ARG A 20 -28.29 -8.71 2.78
C ARG A 20 -27.53 -8.11 3.94
N PHE A 21 -28.11 -8.02 5.14
CA PHE A 21 -27.42 -7.52 6.32
C PHE A 21 -26.30 -8.46 6.79
N VAL A 22 -26.50 -9.78 6.71
CA VAL A 22 -25.47 -10.79 7.01
C VAL A 22 -24.37 -10.74 5.96
N ALA A 23 -24.70 -10.64 4.67
CA ALA A 23 -23.69 -10.52 3.61
C ALA A 23 -22.91 -9.21 3.72
N VAL A 24 -23.57 -8.09 4.01
CA VAL A 24 -22.88 -6.80 4.25
C VAL A 24 -22.03 -6.89 5.52
N ALA A 25 -22.53 -7.47 6.62
CA ALA A 25 -21.77 -7.65 7.86
C ALA A 25 -20.56 -8.58 7.68
N VAL A 26 -20.72 -9.67 6.93
CA VAL A 26 -19.62 -10.60 6.57
C VAL A 26 -18.61 -9.91 5.67
N MET A 27 -19.05 -9.17 4.64
CA MET A 27 -18.14 -8.38 3.80
C MET A 27 -17.42 -7.28 4.60
N SER A 28 -18.13 -6.61 5.52
CA SER A 28 -17.55 -5.60 6.43
C SER A 28 -16.50 -6.23 7.34
N LEU A 29 -16.77 -7.43 7.86
CA LEU A 29 -15.86 -8.19 8.71
C LEU A 29 -14.63 -8.70 7.93
N LEU A 30 -14.81 -9.08 6.66
CA LEU A 30 -13.70 -9.46 5.78
C LEU A 30 -12.81 -8.26 5.42
N ILE A 31 -13.40 -7.07 5.25
CA ILE A 31 -12.65 -5.83 5.03
C ILE A 31 -11.84 -5.45 6.29
N THR A 32 -12.40 -5.60 7.49
CA THR A 32 -11.65 -5.33 8.74
C THR A 32 -10.58 -6.38 9.04
N LEU A 33 -10.82 -7.66 8.71
CA LEU A 33 -9.81 -8.73 8.87
C LEU A 33 -8.63 -8.61 7.89
N THR A 34 -8.83 -7.94 6.75
CA THR A 34 -7.75 -7.65 5.78
C THR A 34 -7.06 -6.31 6.03
N TYR A 35 -7.63 -5.48 6.91
CA TYR A 35 -7.01 -4.25 7.38
C TYR A 35 -6.11 -4.55 8.59
N THR A 36 -5.09 -5.38 8.38
CA THR A 36 -3.97 -5.45 9.30
C THR A 36 -3.18 -4.16 9.15
N GLU A 37 -3.58 -3.12 9.88
CA GLU A 37 -2.67 -2.04 10.24
C GLU A 37 -1.69 -2.62 11.25
N ALA A 38 -0.79 -3.49 10.76
CA ALA A 38 0.50 -3.60 11.40
C ALA A 38 0.99 -2.16 11.49
N VAL A 39 1.30 -1.69 12.71
CA VAL A 39 2.02 -0.43 12.94
C VAL A 39 3.28 -0.54 12.09
N GLY A 40 3.19 -0.05 10.86
CA GLY A 40 4.16 -0.38 9.82
C GLY A 40 5.44 0.36 10.12
N GLU A 41 6.50 0.06 9.38
CA GLU A 41 7.74 0.85 9.40
C GLU A 41 7.54 2.33 9.01
N CYS A 42 6.30 2.71 8.67
CA CYS A 42 5.80 4.04 8.36
C CYS A 42 5.07 4.75 9.51
N GLY A 43 4.96 4.11 10.69
CA GLY A 43 4.37 4.70 11.89
C GLY A 43 2.90 5.08 11.68
N ARG A 44 2.59 6.38 11.75
CA ARG A 44 1.24 6.93 11.54
C ARG A 44 0.79 6.94 10.08
N MET A 45 1.71 6.81 9.12
CA MET A 45 1.36 6.81 7.69
C MET A 45 1.14 5.37 7.22
N PRO A 46 0.01 5.02 6.60
CA PRO A 46 -0.17 3.71 5.99
C PRO A 46 0.84 3.49 4.86
N ILE A 47 1.41 2.27 4.78
CA ILE A 47 2.34 1.88 3.69
C ILE A 47 1.73 2.16 2.31
N GLY A 48 0.43 1.94 2.14
CA GLY A 48 -0.27 2.24 0.88
C GLY A 48 -0.25 3.73 0.51
N GLN A 49 -0.36 4.63 1.50
CA GLN A 49 -0.35 6.07 1.28
C GLN A 49 1.07 6.59 0.98
N ALA A 50 2.07 6.00 1.66
CA ALA A 50 3.48 6.21 1.34
C ALA A 50 3.79 5.73 -0.09
N ALA A 51 3.36 4.52 -0.45
CA ALA A 51 3.53 3.95 -1.79
C ALA A 51 2.83 4.77 -2.88
N ALA A 52 1.61 5.24 -2.62
CA ALA A 52 0.87 6.10 -3.54
C ALA A 52 1.62 7.42 -3.81
N SER A 53 2.26 7.97 -2.78
CA SER A 53 3.11 9.17 -2.90
C SER A 53 4.37 8.92 -3.75
N LEU A 54 4.78 7.65 -3.93
CA LEU A 54 5.86 7.22 -4.80
C LEU A 54 5.38 6.79 -6.21
N SER A 55 4.09 6.96 -6.55
CA SER A 55 3.59 6.80 -7.91
C SER A 55 4.45 7.50 -8.99
N PRO A 56 4.87 8.78 -8.82
CA PRO A 56 5.75 9.44 -9.79
C PRO A 56 7.16 8.82 -9.87
N CYS A 57 7.56 7.98 -8.92
CA CYS A 57 8.84 7.27 -8.92
C CYS A 57 8.80 5.93 -9.66
N LEU A 58 7.62 5.40 -10.01
CA LEU A 58 7.48 4.14 -10.72
C LEU A 58 8.38 4.01 -11.98
N PRO A 59 8.43 4.98 -12.90
CA PRO A 59 9.32 4.87 -14.06
C PRO A 59 10.81 4.82 -13.68
N ALA A 60 11.21 5.53 -12.63
CA ALA A 60 12.58 5.58 -12.13
C ALA A 60 13.01 4.30 -11.39
N THR A 61 12.04 3.61 -10.77
CA THR A 61 12.26 2.35 -10.05
C THR A 61 12.24 1.12 -10.95
N LYS A 62 11.63 1.23 -12.14
CA LYS A 62 11.64 0.18 -13.18
C LYS A 62 12.87 0.25 -14.07
N ASN A 63 13.27 1.48 -14.46
CA ASN A 63 14.34 1.68 -15.43
C ASN A 63 15.62 2.15 -14.74
N PRO A 64 16.75 1.43 -14.87
CA PRO A 64 17.99 1.80 -14.20
C PRO A 64 18.67 3.05 -14.81
N ARG A 65 18.27 3.44 -16.02
CA ARG A 65 18.70 4.67 -16.70
C ARG A 65 17.56 5.68 -16.88
N GLY A 66 16.39 5.40 -16.30
CA GLY A 66 15.23 6.28 -16.41
C GLY A 66 15.47 7.62 -15.72
N LYS A 67 15.04 8.72 -16.37
CA LYS A 67 15.08 10.07 -15.79
C LYS A 67 14.16 10.10 -14.57
N VAL A 68 14.67 10.59 -13.43
CA VAL A 68 13.87 10.69 -12.21
C VAL A 68 13.14 12.03 -12.21
N PRO A 69 11.81 12.07 -12.13
CA PRO A 69 11.10 13.34 -12.04
C PRO A 69 11.45 14.06 -10.74
N PRO A 70 11.57 15.40 -10.74
CA PRO A 70 11.96 16.17 -9.55
C PRO A 70 10.99 15.98 -8.38
N VAL A 71 9.69 15.82 -8.70
CA VAL A 71 8.64 15.51 -7.71
C VAL A 71 8.92 14.19 -6.99
N CYS A 72 9.41 13.17 -7.69
CA CYS A 72 9.82 11.91 -7.07
C CYS A 72 10.99 12.14 -6.10
N CYS A 73 12.02 12.87 -6.51
CA CYS A 73 13.17 13.14 -5.65
C CYS A 73 12.81 13.93 -4.39
N ALA A 74 11.89 14.90 -4.49
CA ALA A 74 11.41 15.65 -3.34
C ALA A 74 10.69 14.74 -2.33
N LYS A 75 9.79 13.86 -2.81
CA LYS A 75 9.07 12.90 -1.95
C LYS A 75 10.01 11.89 -1.32
N VAL A 76 10.90 11.27 -2.11
CA VAL A 76 11.90 10.32 -1.60
C VAL A 76 12.82 10.98 -0.57
N GLY A 77 13.28 12.21 -0.82
CA GLY A 77 14.08 12.96 0.14
C GLY A 77 13.35 13.28 1.44
N ALA A 78 12.06 13.65 1.35
CA ALA A 78 11.22 13.87 2.53
C ALA A 78 11.02 12.59 3.34
N LEU A 79 10.74 11.45 2.68
CA LEU A 79 10.58 10.16 3.36
C LEU A 79 11.90 9.68 3.98
N ILE A 80 13.03 9.83 3.31
CA ILE A 80 14.34 9.46 3.89
C ILE A 80 14.65 10.27 5.15
N ARG A 81 14.30 11.56 5.16
CA ARG A 81 14.52 12.44 6.32
C ARG A 81 13.59 12.13 7.49
N THR A 82 12.33 11.81 7.19
CA THR A 82 11.30 11.59 8.22
C THR A 82 11.24 10.15 8.69
N ASN A 83 11.22 9.19 7.76
CA ASN A 83 11.03 7.76 8.00
C ASN A 83 11.81 6.92 6.96
N PRO A 84 13.14 6.76 7.10
CA PRO A 84 13.94 5.99 6.14
C PRO A 84 13.58 4.50 6.10
N ARG A 85 13.10 3.94 7.23
CA ARG A 85 12.62 2.56 7.30
C ARG A 85 11.32 2.36 6.54
N CYS A 86 10.40 3.32 6.61
CA CYS A 86 9.17 3.32 5.82
C CYS A 86 9.43 3.19 4.33
N LEU A 87 10.34 4.00 3.80
CA LEU A 87 10.68 3.97 2.38
C LEU A 87 11.22 2.59 1.97
N CYS A 88 12.06 2.00 2.82
CA CYS A 88 12.56 0.65 2.62
C CYS A 88 11.43 -0.39 2.59
N ALA A 89 10.55 -0.37 3.60
CA ALA A 89 9.42 -1.28 3.69
C ALA A 89 8.48 -1.14 2.50
N VAL A 90 8.20 0.08 2.03
CA VAL A 90 7.40 0.33 0.83
C VAL A 90 8.00 -0.34 -0.39
N MET A 91 9.33 -0.25 -0.59
CA MET A 91 10.00 -0.86 -1.75
C MET A 91 10.08 -2.39 -1.67
N LEU A 92 10.12 -2.97 -0.47
CA LEU A 92 10.08 -4.43 -0.26
C LEU A 92 8.65 -4.98 -0.11
N SER A 93 7.64 -4.12 -0.05
CA SER A 93 6.26 -4.53 0.16
C SER A 93 5.67 -5.26 -1.05
N PRO A 94 4.67 -6.13 -0.84
CA PRO A 94 3.94 -6.78 -1.94
C PRO A 94 3.28 -5.76 -2.90
N LEU A 95 3.00 -4.53 -2.43
CA LEU A 95 2.53 -3.42 -3.27
C LEU A 95 3.56 -3.04 -4.34
N ALA A 96 4.84 -2.92 -3.96
CA ALA A 96 5.92 -2.62 -4.88
C ALA A 96 6.12 -3.75 -5.90
N LYS A 97 6.01 -5.01 -5.46
CA LYS A 97 6.06 -6.17 -6.35
C LYS A 97 4.93 -6.15 -7.38
N ARG A 98 3.69 -5.85 -6.96
CA ARG A 98 2.53 -5.70 -7.87
C ARG A 98 2.69 -4.53 -8.83
N ALA A 99 3.32 -3.44 -8.39
CA ALA A 99 3.63 -2.29 -9.24
C ALA A 99 4.79 -2.53 -10.21
N GLY A 100 5.48 -3.68 -10.12
CA GLY A 100 6.63 -4.03 -10.96
C GLY A 100 7.91 -3.28 -10.58
N ILE A 101 8.03 -2.85 -9.32
CA ILE A 101 9.22 -2.17 -8.80
C ILE A 101 10.33 -3.20 -8.55
N ASN A 102 11.52 -2.96 -9.09
CA ASN A 102 12.69 -3.77 -8.78
C ASN A 102 13.45 -3.15 -7.59
N PRO A 103 13.54 -3.82 -6.43
CA PRO A 103 14.22 -3.26 -5.25
C PRO A 103 15.68 -2.92 -5.51
N GLY A 104 16.41 -3.67 -6.35
CA GLY A 104 17.80 -3.35 -6.69
C GLY A 104 17.95 -2.01 -7.41
N ILE A 105 16.98 -1.65 -8.26
CA ILE A 105 16.94 -0.37 -8.98
C ILE A 105 16.41 0.74 -8.05
N ALA A 106 15.37 0.42 -7.29
CA ALA A 106 14.65 1.35 -6.43
C ALA A 106 15.54 1.92 -5.31
N ILE A 107 16.43 1.10 -4.74
CA ILE A 107 17.39 1.51 -3.72
C ILE A 107 18.48 2.44 -4.30
N GLY A 108 18.68 2.43 -5.61
CA GLY A 108 19.54 3.37 -6.33
C GLY A 108 18.89 4.72 -6.65
N VAL A 109 17.57 4.87 -6.46
CA VAL A 109 16.86 6.14 -6.76
C VAL A 109 17.38 7.32 -5.93
N PRO A 110 17.64 7.20 -4.61
CA PRO A 110 18.19 8.30 -3.83
C PRO A 110 19.55 8.79 -4.34
N LYS A 111 20.37 7.88 -4.90
CA LYS A 111 21.65 8.19 -5.52
C LYS A 111 21.47 9.02 -6.80
N ARG A 112 20.49 8.66 -7.65
CA ARG A 112 20.16 9.43 -8.87
C ARG A 112 19.56 10.80 -8.57
N CYS A 113 18.84 10.91 -7.45
CA CYS A 113 18.32 12.18 -6.95
C CYS A 113 19.37 13.04 -6.22
N ASN A 114 20.63 12.61 -6.18
CA ASN A 114 21.73 13.29 -5.48
C ASN A 114 21.42 13.62 -4.01
N ILE A 115 20.71 12.73 -3.31
CA ILE A 115 20.35 12.94 -1.90
C ILE A 115 21.56 12.59 -1.04
N ARG A 116 22.14 13.60 -0.36
CA ARG A 116 23.29 13.42 0.55
C ARG A 116 22.98 12.51 1.73
N ASN A 117 21.84 12.69 2.41
CA ASN A 117 21.48 11.92 3.61
C ASN A 117 20.77 10.59 3.28
N ARG A 118 21.16 9.91 2.19
CA ARG A 118 20.49 8.70 1.71
C ARG A 118 20.72 7.44 2.54
N GLN A 119 21.28 7.57 3.75
CA GLN A 119 21.58 6.43 4.64
C GLN A 119 22.45 5.37 3.93
N ALA A 120 23.46 5.80 3.18
CA ALA A 120 24.39 4.93 2.47
C ALA A 120 25.02 3.92 3.45
N GLY A 121 25.09 2.64 3.06
CA GLY A 121 25.57 1.56 3.91
C GLY A 121 24.57 1.01 4.93
N LYS A 122 23.37 1.61 5.07
CA LYS A 122 22.30 0.99 5.86
C LYS A 122 21.65 -0.17 5.11
N ARG A 123 21.23 -1.18 5.87
CA ARG A 123 20.48 -2.32 5.35
C ARG A 123 19.02 -1.97 5.20
N CYS A 124 18.49 -2.31 4.04
CA CYS A 124 17.09 -2.25 3.68
C CYS A 124 16.61 -3.67 3.34
N GLY A 125 16.17 -4.40 4.37
CA GLY A 125 15.94 -5.84 4.29
C GLY A 125 17.22 -6.59 3.91
N ARG A 126 17.21 -7.27 2.76
CA ARG A 126 18.38 -7.99 2.22
C ARG A 126 19.31 -7.14 1.37
N TYR A 127 18.95 -5.89 1.10
CA TYR A 127 19.70 -5.00 0.22
C TYR A 127 20.46 -3.94 1.03
N THR A 128 21.56 -3.44 0.49
CA THR A 128 22.35 -2.36 1.11
C THR A 128 22.28 -1.11 0.23
N VAL A 129 22.04 0.06 0.84
CA VAL A 129 21.92 1.32 0.10
C VAL A 129 23.29 1.77 -0.45
N PRO A 130 23.43 2.00 -1.77
CA PRO A 130 24.68 2.43 -2.41
C PRO A 130 24.94 3.94 -2.31
#